data_AF-K0KVC7-F1
#
_entry.id   AF-K0KVC7-F1
#
_cell.length_a   1.000
_cell.length_b   1.000
_cell.length_c   1.000
_cell.angle_alpha   90.00
_cell.angle_beta   90.00
_cell.angle_gamma   90.00
#
_symmetry.space_group_name_H-M   'P 1'
#
loop_
_entity.id
_entity.type
_entity.pdbx_description
1 polymer ?
#
loop_
_entity_poly.entity_id
_entity_poly.type
_entity_poly.pdbx_seq_one_letter_code
_entity_poly.pdbx_strand_id
1 'polypeptide(L)'
;MLHQILKIGINRRCFGTGQTLNKHQNLVKLTNSIKQTLNSTKGDVKVDTTTFTKMIKDVLNFNSKRNEVQVSKLIDDILSSPNFKINQESLKEIMVLKPPASHIIKIINVYYAKNPEAHIPRSTAMLPVRHLLWDGDIESATKVVELTTGSPQFIAYKRQKQAHTLMKYFAGLGGLVGTVDIGFRSAGLEPMVGVYAMIVTYVLNMTLFATLSFSDKITGQSPLIQFQKGVSQIYRSRHSDELEMLTRVAEVDSKLNGVEGFLSANFVHKLDSKDLEPVEPESEIMMQEYWLSGGDNFEWSEPDQDPADIIWEKRINELSPKTLKSGTKWTETLIEADPETPTITDFQGAAPV
;
A
#
# COMPACT_ATOMS: atom_id res chain seq x y z
N MET A 1 7.95 48.76 -55.92
CA MET A 1 8.75 48.09 -54.87
C MET A 1 8.06 46.80 -54.51
N LEU A 2 8.75 45.68 -54.76
CA LEU A 2 8.72 44.37 -54.07
C LEU A 2 7.34 43.73 -53.77
N HIS A 3 6.88 42.74 -54.55
CA HIS A 3 7.19 41.30 -54.43
C HIS A 3 6.95 40.69 -53.03
N GLN A 4 5.88 39.90 -52.90
CA GLN A 4 5.84 38.55 -52.28
C GLN A 4 4.43 37.96 -52.53
N ILE A 5 4.21 37.14 -53.57
CA ILE A 5 4.51 35.70 -53.71
C ILE A 5 3.60 34.80 -52.86
N LEU A 6 2.54 34.33 -53.53
CA LEU A 6 1.99 32.97 -53.49
C LEU A 6 3.00 31.93 -52.99
N LYS A 7 2.66 31.18 -51.93
CA LYS A 7 3.13 29.80 -51.77
C LYS A 7 2.12 28.94 -51.01
N ILE A 8 1.34 28.24 -51.81
CA ILE A 8 0.68 26.97 -51.50
C ILE A 8 1.74 26.03 -50.89
N GLY A 9 1.60 25.77 -49.59
CA GLY A 9 2.42 24.80 -48.87
C GLY A 9 1.66 23.50 -48.68
N ILE A 10 1.62 22.67 -49.72
CA ILE A 10 1.32 21.24 -49.62
C ILE A 10 2.40 20.64 -48.71
N ASN A 11 2.08 20.47 -47.42
CA ASN A 11 2.98 19.81 -46.50
C ASN A 11 2.84 18.30 -46.69
N ARG A 12 3.55 17.79 -47.72
CA ARG A 12 3.95 16.40 -47.84
C ARG A 12 4.75 16.03 -46.59
N ARG A 13 4.11 15.49 -45.55
CA ARG A 13 4.85 14.73 -44.54
C ARG A 13 5.25 13.41 -45.15
N CYS A 14 6.53 13.37 -45.47
CA CYS A 14 7.30 12.24 -45.95
C CYS A 14 6.97 10.95 -45.19
N PHE A 15 6.86 9.89 -45.99
CA PHE A 15 6.92 8.50 -45.61
C PHE A 15 8.03 8.23 -44.58
N GLY A 16 7.65 8.01 -43.33
CA GLY A 16 8.43 7.25 -42.35
C GLY A 16 8.11 5.76 -42.46
N THR A 17 8.19 5.17 -43.65
CA THR A 17 7.85 3.75 -43.87
C THR A 17 9.00 2.78 -43.60
N GLY A 18 10.26 3.26 -43.58
CA GLY A 18 11.42 2.40 -43.36
C GLY A 18 11.52 1.82 -41.93
N GLN A 19 11.28 2.64 -40.90
CA GLN A 19 11.31 2.16 -39.50
C GLN A 19 10.05 1.38 -39.11
N THR A 20 8.91 1.66 -39.74
CA THR A 20 7.64 0.99 -39.44
C THR A 20 7.56 -0.41 -40.04
N LEU A 21 8.13 -0.63 -41.23
CA LEU A 21 8.25 -1.98 -41.82
C LEU A 21 9.15 -2.90 -40.98
N ASN A 22 10.31 -2.41 -40.52
CA ASN A 22 11.22 -3.21 -39.68
C ASN A 22 10.57 -3.58 -38.34
N LYS A 23 9.83 -2.66 -37.71
CA LYS A 23 9.06 -2.95 -36.50
C LYS A 23 7.96 -3.99 -36.75
N HIS A 24 7.19 -3.89 -37.82
CA HIS A 24 6.16 -4.87 -38.15
C HIS A 24 6.73 -6.26 -38.45
N GLN A 25 7.84 -6.36 -39.19
CA GLN A 25 8.51 -7.65 -39.41
C GLN A 25 8.99 -8.27 -38.09
N ASN A 26 9.47 -7.44 -37.15
CA ASN A 26 9.88 -7.91 -35.83
C ASN A 26 8.70 -8.39 -34.97
N LEU A 27 7.53 -7.75 -35.07
CA LEU A 27 6.31 -8.23 -34.40
C LEU A 27 5.83 -9.56 -34.93
N VAL A 28 5.81 -9.73 -36.26
CA VAL A 28 5.39 -10.99 -36.88
C VAL A 28 6.37 -12.11 -36.51
N LYS A 29 7.69 -11.83 -36.51
CA LYS A 29 8.72 -12.77 -36.03
C LYS A 29 8.54 -13.12 -34.55
N LEU A 30 8.30 -12.12 -33.69
CA LEU A 30 8.03 -12.34 -32.27
C LEU A 30 6.77 -13.17 -32.06
N THR A 31 5.69 -12.83 -32.76
CA THR A 31 4.42 -13.56 -32.73
C THR A 31 4.60 -15.01 -33.16
N ASN A 32 5.36 -15.24 -34.23
CA ASN A 32 5.63 -16.59 -34.72
C ASN A 32 6.52 -17.37 -33.74
N SER A 33 7.51 -16.73 -33.13
CA SER A 33 8.37 -17.33 -32.09
C SER A 33 7.56 -17.72 -30.84
N ILE A 34 6.67 -16.83 -30.39
CA ILE A 34 5.76 -17.07 -29.26
C ILE A 34 4.77 -18.19 -29.61
N LYS A 35 4.15 -18.16 -30.80
CA LYS A 35 3.25 -19.24 -31.24
C LYS A 35 3.98 -20.57 -31.38
N GLN A 36 5.22 -20.58 -31.86
CA GLN A 36 6.02 -21.80 -31.97
C GLN A 36 6.38 -22.38 -30.59
N THR A 37 6.69 -21.52 -29.62
CA THR A 37 6.97 -21.96 -28.24
C THR A 37 5.70 -22.45 -27.54
N LEU A 38 4.55 -21.77 -27.74
CA LEU A 38 3.25 -22.16 -27.20
C LEU A 38 2.68 -23.44 -27.83
N ASN A 39 2.87 -23.64 -29.14
CA ASN A 39 2.36 -24.79 -29.90
C ASN A 39 3.31 -26.00 -29.92
N SER A 40 4.32 -26.06 -29.06
CA SER A 40 5.17 -27.26 -28.95
C SER A 40 4.40 -28.43 -28.30
N THR A 41 3.50 -29.04 -29.08
CA THR A 41 2.54 -30.08 -28.70
C THR A 41 3.14 -31.45 -28.39
N LYS A 42 4.43 -31.57 -28.04
CA LYS A 42 5.00 -32.87 -27.67
C LYS A 42 5.67 -32.82 -26.30
N GLY A 43 4.82 -33.00 -25.29
CA GLY A 43 5.14 -33.55 -23.97
C GLY A 43 5.66 -32.55 -22.97
N ASP A 44 4.82 -32.16 -22.00
CA ASP A 44 5.19 -31.67 -20.66
C ASP A 44 6.33 -30.66 -20.54
N VAL A 45 6.62 -29.87 -21.58
CA VAL A 45 7.55 -28.74 -21.46
C VAL A 45 6.84 -27.67 -20.67
N LYS A 46 6.96 -27.73 -19.34
CA LYS A 46 6.70 -26.61 -18.45
C LYS A 46 7.58 -25.47 -18.94
N VAL A 47 6.96 -24.50 -19.61
CA VAL A 47 7.67 -23.29 -20.03
C VAL A 47 8.20 -22.63 -18.75
N ASP A 48 9.52 -22.48 -18.68
CA ASP A 48 10.18 -21.92 -17.52
C ASP A 48 9.69 -20.50 -17.26
N THR A 49 9.54 -20.16 -15.99
CA THR A 49 8.98 -18.88 -15.53
C THR A 49 9.78 -17.69 -16.04
N THR A 50 11.10 -17.85 -16.15
CA THR A 50 12.04 -16.86 -16.69
C THR A 50 11.82 -16.58 -18.17
N THR A 51 11.44 -17.60 -18.94
CA THR A 51 11.19 -17.47 -20.39
C THR A 51 9.90 -16.70 -20.61
N PHE A 52 8.89 -16.94 -19.77
CA PHE A 52 7.63 -16.22 -19.81
C PHE A 52 7.78 -14.74 -19.45
N THR A 53 8.51 -14.43 -18.37
CA THR A 53 8.71 -13.04 -17.93
C THR A 53 9.51 -12.27 -18.97
N LYS A 54 10.48 -12.93 -19.63
CA LYS A 54 11.16 -12.39 -20.81
C LYS A 54 10.21 -12.15 -21.99
N MET A 55 9.32 -13.09 -22.32
CA MET A 55 8.33 -12.90 -23.40
C MET A 55 7.41 -11.72 -23.13
N ILE A 56 6.87 -11.60 -21.90
CA ILE A 56 6.03 -10.47 -21.52
C ILE A 56 6.83 -9.17 -21.56
N LYS A 57 8.08 -9.17 -21.07
CA LYS A 57 8.97 -8.01 -21.14
C LYS A 57 9.23 -7.58 -22.58
N ASP A 58 9.48 -8.52 -23.47
CA ASP A 58 9.71 -8.26 -24.89
C ASP A 58 8.44 -7.68 -25.56
N VAL A 59 7.27 -8.22 -25.22
CA VAL A 59 5.96 -7.73 -25.70
C VAL A 59 5.63 -6.33 -25.16
N LEU A 60 5.89 -6.07 -23.87
CA LEU A 60 5.67 -4.76 -23.24
C LEU A 60 6.67 -3.71 -23.75
N ASN A 61 7.94 -4.05 -23.93
CA ASN A 61 8.94 -3.17 -24.54
C ASN A 61 8.60 -2.85 -26.00
N PHE A 62 7.92 -3.77 -26.71
CA PHE A 62 7.47 -3.52 -28.06
C PHE A 62 6.32 -2.50 -28.13
N ASN A 63 5.63 -2.22 -27.01
CA ASN A 63 4.46 -1.35 -26.90
C ASN A 63 4.80 0.15 -27.17
N SER A 64 5.14 0.47 -28.42
CA SER A 64 5.35 1.82 -28.93
C SER A 64 4.09 2.30 -29.67
N LYS A 65 3.13 2.85 -28.92
CA LYS A 65 2.02 3.75 -29.31
C LYS A 65 1.13 3.44 -30.55
N ARG A 66 1.36 2.41 -31.36
CA ARG A 66 0.59 2.17 -32.62
C ARG A 66 -0.08 0.81 -32.77
N ASN A 67 0.30 -0.23 -31.99
CA ASN A 67 -0.21 -1.60 -32.15
C ASN A 67 -0.81 -2.20 -30.85
N GLU A 68 -1.44 -1.38 -30.02
CA GLU A 68 -2.02 -1.80 -28.73
C GLU A 68 -2.99 -2.99 -28.86
N VAL A 69 -3.80 -3.01 -29.93
CA VAL A 69 -4.76 -4.08 -30.22
C VAL A 69 -4.09 -5.42 -30.55
N GLN A 70 -2.90 -5.41 -31.17
CA GLN A 70 -2.17 -6.64 -31.49
C GLN A 70 -1.41 -7.16 -30.26
N VAL A 71 -0.85 -6.24 -29.48
CA VAL A 71 -0.15 -6.56 -28.22
C VAL A 71 -1.12 -7.15 -27.19
N SER A 72 -2.33 -6.59 -27.06
CA SER A 72 -3.35 -7.13 -26.15
C SER A 72 -3.79 -8.53 -26.55
N LYS A 73 -3.99 -8.79 -27.85
CA LYS A 73 -4.28 -10.14 -28.36
C LYS A 73 -3.16 -11.14 -28.08
N LEU A 74 -1.90 -10.72 -28.23
CA LEU A 74 -0.75 -11.58 -27.89
C LEU A 74 -0.70 -11.90 -26.40
N ILE A 75 -0.94 -10.91 -25.54
CA ILE A 75 -1.04 -11.12 -24.10
C ILE A 75 -2.19 -12.08 -23.78
N ASP A 76 -3.35 -11.90 -24.41
CA ASP A 76 -4.51 -12.78 -24.23
C ASP A 76 -4.20 -14.22 -24.70
N ASP A 77 -3.53 -14.40 -25.84
CA ASP A 77 -3.09 -15.71 -26.37
C ASP A 77 -2.11 -16.40 -25.41
N ILE A 78 -1.13 -15.64 -24.90
CA ILE A 78 -0.12 -16.12 -23.95
C ILE A 78 -0.78 -16.53 -22.62
N LEU A 79 -1.67 -15.70 -22.10
CA LEU A 79 -2.38 -15.93 -20.84
C LEU A 79 -3.35 -17.11 -20.92
N SER A 80 -4.02 -17.29 -22.07
CA SER A 80 -5.00 -18.37 -22.32
C SER A 80 -4.37 -19.74 -22.56
N SER A 81 -3.05 -19.82 -22.72
CA SER A 81 -2.37 -21.09 -22.98
C SER A 81 -2.53 -22.09 -21.82
N PRO A 82 -2.95 -23.35 -22.06
CA PRO A 82 -3.21 -24.34 -21.00
C PRO A 82 -1.94 -24.85 -20.32
N ASN A 83 -0.80 -24.80 -21.01
CA ASN A 83 0.48 -25.33 -20.53
C ASN A 83 1.18 -24.45 -19.51
N PHE A 84 0.61 -23.28 -19.18
CA PHE A 84 1.28 -22.29 -18.35
C PHE A 84 0.64 -22.15 -16.97
N LYS A 85 1.41 -22.52 -15.93
CA LYS A 85 1.12 -22.20 -14.53
C LYS A 85 1.82 -20.91 -14.15
N ILE A 86 1.05 -19.86 -13.87
CA ILE A 86 1.59 -18.60 -13.35
C ILE A 86 1.96 -18.83 -11.89
N ASN A 87 3.25 -18.85 -11.58
CA ASN A 87 3.73 -18.83 -10.20
C ASN A 87 3.63 -17.42 -9.61
N GLN A 88 3.55 -17.32 -8.28
CA GLN A 88 3.48 -16.04 -7.57
C GLN A 88 4.71 -15.16 -7.82
N GLU A 89 5.90 -15.75 -7.95
CA GLU A 89 7.13 -15.04 -8.27
C GLU A 89 7.10 -14.44 -9.68
N SER A 90 6.61 -15.22 -10.65
CA SER A 90 6.44 -14.76 -12.04
C SER A 90 5.42 -13.63 -12.11
N LEU A 91 4.32 -13.73 -11.35
CA LEU A 91 3.34 -12.66 -11.23
C LEU A 91 4.00 -11.38 -10.71
N LYS A 92 4.82 -11.48 -9.66
CA LYS A 92 5.56 -10.34 -9.12
C LYS A 92 6.49 -9.71 -10.14
N GLU A 93 7.28 -10.51 -10.87
CA GLU A 93 8.16 -10.02 -11.93
C GLU A 93 7.38 -9.28 -13.03
N ILE A 94 6.22 -9.79 -13.43
CA ILE A 94 5.36 -9.15 -14.44
C ILE A 94 4.82 -7.81 -13.93
N MET A 95 4.40 -7.75 -12.67
CA MET A 95 3.90 -6.51 -12.08
C MET A 95 5.00 -5.44 -11.96
N VAL A 96 6.26 -5.84 -11.81
CA VAL A 96 7.41 -4.92 -11.83
C VAL A 96 7.61 -4.28 -13.21
N LEU A 97 7.18 -4.94 -14.29
CA LEU A 97 7.28 -4.41 -15.66
C LEU A 97 6.30 -3.26 -15.96
N LYS A 98 5.48 -2.86 -14.99
CA LYS A 98 4.54 -1.73 -15.12
C LYS A 98 3.60 -1.87 -16.35
N PRO A 99 2.86 -2.98 -16.47
CA PRO A 99 1.89 -3.12 -17.55
C PRO A 99 0.74 -2.09 -17.40
N PRO A 100 0.08 -1.71 -18.50
CA PRO A 100 -1.13 -0.88 -18.44
C PRO A 100 -2.24 -1.47 -17.56
N ALA A 101 -3.09 -0.62 -16.99
CA ALA A 101 -4.20 -0.99 -16.10
C ALA A 101 -5.07 -2.12 -16.63
N SER A 102 -5.45 -2.05 -17.92
CA SER A 102 -6.27 -3.05 -18.60
C SER A 102 -5.63 -4.43 -18.60
N HIS A 103 -4.31 -4.51 -18.77
CA HIS A 103 -3.55 -5.76 -18.73
C HIS A 103 -3.37 -6.27 -17.30
N ILE A 104 -3.15 -5.39 -16.31
CA ILE A 104 -3.04 -5.77 -14.89
C ILE A 104 -4.28 -6.54 -14.45
N ILE A 105 -5.47 -5.97 -14.69
CA ILE A 105 -6.75 -6.56 -14.30
C ILE A 105 -6.94 -7.94 -14.96
N LYS A 106 -6.64 -8.04 -16.25
CA LYS A 106 -6.71 -9.32 -16.98
C LYS A 106 -5.75 -10.37 -16.42
N ILE A 107 -4.50 -9.99 -16.16
CA ILE A 107 -3.47 -10.89 -15.62
C ILE A 107 -3.91 -11.44 -14.26
N ILE A 108 -4.46 -10.58 -13.39
CA ILE A 108 -4.96 -10.99 -12.07
C ILE A 108 -6.14 -11.96 -12.21
N ASN A 109 -7.11 -11.66 -13.07
CA ASN A 109 -8.26 -12.54 -13.30
C ASN A 109 -7.84 -13.91 -13.85
N VAL A 110 -6.91 -13.95 -14.80
CA VAL A 110 -6.37 -15.21 -15.34
C VAL A 110 -5.58 -15.97 -14.27
N TYR A 111 -4.84 -15.27 -13.42
CA TYR A 111 -4.10 -15.88 -12.31
C TYR A 111 -5.04 -16.64 -11.37
N TYR A 112 -6.15 -16.01 -10.95
CA TYR A 112 -7.14 -16.68 -10.10
C TYR A 112 -7.94 -17.76 -10.83
N ALA A 113 -8.24 -17.59 -12.11
CA ALA A 113 -8.91 -18.62 -12.91
C ALA A 113 -8.06 -19.90 -13.01
N LYS A 114 -6.73 -19.75 -13.10
CA LYS A 114 -5.79 -20.88 -13.15
C LYS A 114 -5.42 -21.44 -11.78
N ASN A 115 -5.46 -20.61 -10.73
CA ASN A 115 -5.12 -20.99 -9.37
C ASN A 115 -6.22 -20.55 -8.39
N PRO A 116 -7.34 -21.30 -8.28
CA PRO A 116 -8.50 -20.88 -7.50
C PRO A 116 -8.23 -20.77 -5.99
N GLU A 117 -7.26 -21.53 -5.48
CA GLU A 117 -6.87 -21.52 -4.06
C GLU A 117 -5.69 -20.57 -3.76
N ALA A 118 -5.03 -20.04 -4.79
CA ALA A 118 -3.89 -19.15 -4.57
C ALA A 118 -4.36 -17.75 -4.15
N HIS A 119 -3.51 -17.05 -3.40
CA HIS A 119 -3.75 -15.68 -2.98
C HIS A 119 -2.56 -14.80 -3.39
N ILE A 120 -2.84 -13.56 -3.75
CA ILE A 120 -1.79 -12.58 -4.07
C ILE A 120 -1.41 -11.86 -2.77
N PRO A 121 -0.15 -11.91 -2.31
CA PRO A 121 0.23 -11.20 -1.10
C PRO A 121 0.18 -9.70 -1.33
N ARG A 122 -0.13 -8.95 -0.27
CA ARG A 122 -0.19 -7.49 -0.30
C ARG A 122 1.06 -6.83 -0.90
N SER A 123 2.25 -7.35 -0.61
CA SER A 123 3.52 -6.82 -1.14
C SER A 123 3.59 -6.89 -2.67
N THR A 124 2.95 -7.89 -3.29
CA THR A 124 2.88 -8.02 -4.76
C THR A 124 1.72 -7.20 -5.32
N ALA A 125 0.58 -7.16 -4.63
CA ALA A 125 -0.58 -6.35 -5.00
C ALA A 125 -0.30 -4.83 -4.98
N MET A 126 0.59 -4.38 -4.09
CA MET A 126 0.95 -2.96 -3.98
C MET A 126 1.80 -2.46 -5.16
N LEU A 127 2.49 -3.36 -5.88
CA LEU A 127 3.32 -2.98 -7.03
C LEU A 127 2.52 -2.31 -8.16
N PRO A 128 1.46 -2.94 -8.70
CA PRO A 128 0.63 -2.29 -9.72
C PRO A 128 -0.12 -1.09 -9.16
N VAL A 129 -0.60 -1.15 -7.91
CA VAL A 129 -1.32 -0.02 -7.29
C VAL A 129 -0.42 1.21 -7.20
N ARG A 130 0.83 1.09 -6.75
CA ARG A 130 1.78 2.21 -6.72
C ARG A 130 1.96 2.85 -8.10
N HIS A 131 2.01 2.04 -9.16
CA HIS A 131 2.15 2.58 -10.51
C HIS A 131 0.89 3.30 -10.98
N LEU A 132 -0.29 2.73 -10.76
CA LEU A 132 -1.57 3.36 -11.12
C LEU A 132 -1.81 4.66 -10.34
N LEU A 133 -1.41 4.68 -9.07
CA LEU A 133 -1.44 5.89 -8.24
C LEU A 133 -0.48 6.97 -8.75
N TRP A 134 0.69 6.58 -9.26
CA TRP A 134 1.62 7.52 -9.90
C TRP A 134 1.02 8.14 -11.17
N ASP A 135 0.24 7.37 -11.92
CA ASP A 135 -0.43 7.83 -13.14
C ASP A 135 -1.75 8.59 -12.85
N GLY A 136 -2.18 8.65 -11.59
CA GLY A 136 -3.42 9.28 -11.16
C GLY A 136 -4.70 8.50 -11.52
N ASP A 137 -4.59 7.23 -11.91
CA ASP A 137 -5.75 6.38 -12.24
C ASP A 137 -6.31 5.71 -10.97
N ILE A 138 -7.10 6.49 -10.22
CA ILE A 138 -7.73 6.09 -8.94
C ILE A 138 -8.71 4.94 -9.13
N GLU A 139 -9.47 4.94 -10.23
CA GLU A 139 -10.48 3.91 -10.49
C GLU A 139 -9.85 2.55 -10.75
N SER A 140 -8.86 2.47 -11.63
CA SER A 140 -8.15 1.22 -11.88
C SER A 140 -7.39 0.76 -10.64
N ALA A 141 -6.80 1.69 -9.87
CA ALA A 141 -6.11 1.35 -8.63
C ALA A 141 -7.06 0.68 -7.63
N THR A 142 -8.26 1.25 -7.43
CA THR A 142 -9.28 0.69 -6.54
C THR A 142 -9.71 -0.70 -7.00
N LYS A 143 -9.93 -0.88 -8.30
CA LYS A 143 -10.28 -2.17 -8.88
C LYS A 143 -9.19 -3.23 -8.70
N VAL A 144 -7.92 -2.84 -8.77
CA VAL A 144 -6.81 -3.75 -8.49
C VAL A 144 -6.79 -4.16 -7.02
N VAL A 145 -7.08 -3.24 -6.09
CA VAL A 145 -7.22 -3.56 -4.66
C VAL A 145 -8.34 -4.57 -4.43
N GLU A 146 -9.51 -4.34 -5.05
CA GLU A 146 -10.66 -5.25 -4.98
C GLU A 146 -10.33 -6.66 -5.47
N LEU A 147 -9.61 -6.77 -6.59
CA LEU A 147 -9.22 -8.06 -7.15
C LEU A 147 -8.09 -8.72 -6.38
N THR A 148 -7.34 -8.00 -5.54
CA THR A 148 -6.19 -8.55 -4.82
C THR A 148 -6.49 -8.77 -3.35
N THR A 149 -6.29 -7.77 -2.49
CA THR A 149 -6.49 -7.88 -1.04
C THR A 149 -7.96 -7.91 -0.65
N GLY A 150 -8.85 -7.33 -1.47
CA GLY A 150 -10.30 -7.45 -1.32
C GLY A 150 -10.91 -8.75 -1.87
N SER A 151 -10.09 -9.64 -2.45
CA SER A 151 -10.60 -10.87 -3.08
C SER A 151 -11.08 -11.90 -2.06
N PRO A 152 -12.12 -12.70 -2.38
CA PRO A 152 -12.59 -13.75 -1.47
C PRO A 152 -11.50 -14.80 -1.18
N GLN A 153 -10.59 -15.05 -2.12
CA GLN A 153 -9.45 -15.95 -1.93
C GLN A 153 -8.48 -15.41 -0.88
N PHE A 154 -8.17 -14.11 -0.92
CA PHE A 154 -7.28 -13.49 0.07
C PHE A 154 -7.92 -13.45 1.47
N ILE A 155 -9.22 -13.15 1.54
CA ILE A 155 -9.98 -13.16 2.79
C ILE A 155 -10.05 -14.57 3.39
N ALA A 156 -10.24 -15.60 2.55
CA ALA A 156 -10.21 -16.99 2.97
C ALA A 156 -8.84 -17.40 3.53
N TYR A 157 -7.75 -16.99 2.86
CA TYR A 157 -6.39 -17.18 3.37
C TYR A 157 -6.18 -16.49 4.72
N LYS A 158 -6.62 -15.24 4.88
CA LYS A 158 -6.56 -14.50 6.16
C LYS A 158 -7.34 -15.23 7.25
N ARG A 159 -8.53 -15.76 6.95
CA ARG A 159 -9.32 -16.57 7.88
C ARG A 159 -8.58 -17.84 8.30
N GLN A 160 -7.99 -18.56 7.36
CA GLN A 160 -7.21 -19.77 7.66
C GLN A 160 -5.97 -19.45 8.50
N LYS A 161 -5.27 -18.37 8.17
CA LYS A 161 -4.11 -17.90 8.93
C LYS A 161 -4.50 -17.51 10.36
N GLN A 162 -5.61 -16.80 10.54
CA GLN A 162 -6.15 -16.47 11.87
C GLN A 162 -6.48 -17.74 12.66
N ALA A 163 -7.17 -18.70 12.05
CA ALA A 163 -7.50 -19.97 12.69
C ALA A 163 -6.24 -20.77 13.08
N HIS A 164 -5.22 -20.79 12.22
CA HIS A 164 -3.95 -21.45 12.50
C HIS A 164 -3.17 -20.77 13.63
N THR A 165 -3.14 -19.44 13.67
CA THR A 165 -2.55 -18.68 14.78
C THR A 165 -3.29 -18.94 16.09
N LEU A 166 -4.63 -18.96 16.05
CA LEU A 166 -5.46 -19.28 17.21
C LEU A 166 -5.19 -20.70 17.72
N MET A 167 -5.10 -21.69 16.81
CA MET A 167 -4.75 -23.07 17.16
C MET A 167 -3.36 -23.18 17.77
N LYS A 168 -2.35 -22.49 17.20
CA LYS A 168 -0.99 -22.43 17.77
C LYS A 168 -0.98 -21.81 19.16
N TYR A 169 -1.77 -20.76 19.36
CA TYR A 169 -1.93 -20.11 20.65
C TYR A 169 -2.54 -21.07 21.68
N PHE A 170 -3.64 -21.75 21.36
CA PHE A 170 -4.25 -22.74 22.27
C PHE A 170 -3.35 -23.96 22.52
N ALA A 171 -2.60 -24.41 21.51
CA ALA A 171 -1.59 -25.45 21.70
C ALA A 171 -0.49 -25.00 22.66
N GLY A 172 -0.05 -23.74 22.56
CA GLY A 172 0.89 -23.12 23.51
C GLY A 172 0.34 -23.05 24.93
N LEU A 173 -0.94 -22.70 25.11
CA LEU A 173 -1.62 -22.75 26.41
C LEU A 173 -1.65 -24.16 26.98
N GLY A 174 -1.99 -25.17 26.18
CA GLY A 174 -1.95 -26.56 26.59
C GLY A 174 -0.55 -26.99 27.03
N GLY A 175 0.48 -26.54 26.32
CA GLY A 175 1.88 -26.74 26.70
C GLY A 175 2.22 -26.12 28.06
N LEU A 176 1.79 -24.88 28.32
CA LEU A 176 2.01 -24.20 29.60
C LEU A 176 1.30 -24.90 30.77
N VAL A 177 0.07 -25.34 30.56
CA VAL A 177 -0.66 -26.14 31.56
C VAL A 177 0.08 -27.46 31.83
N GLY A 178 0.62 -28.11 30.79
CA GLY A 178 1.41 -29.34 30.92
C GLY A 178 2.74 -29.14 31.67
N THR A 179 3.47 -28.04 31.43
CA THR A 179 4.72 -27.76 32.16
C THR A 179 4.45 -27.47 33.64
N VAL A 180 3.35 -26.79 33.94
CA VAL A 180 2.90 -26.56 35.32
C VAL A 180 2.52 -27.88 36.00
N ASP A 181 1.83 -28.80 35.31
CA ASP A 181 1.49 -30.13 35.85
C ASP A 181 2.75 -30.96 36.17
N ILE A 182 3.74 -30.98 35.28
CA ILE A 182 5.03 -31.63 35.53
C ILE A 182 5.72 -31.01 36.76
N GLY A 183 5.69 -29.68 36.88
CA GLY A 183 6.23 -28.95 38.03
C GLY A 183 5.56 -29.37 39.35
N PHE A 184 4.24 -29.36 39.42
CA PHE A 184 3.49 -29.77 40.61
C PHE A 184 3.76 -31.23 41.00
N ARG A 185 3.76 -32.15 40.03
CA ARG A 185 4.08 -33.56 40.27
C ARG A 185 5.51 -33.75 40.76
N SER A 186 6.47 -32.98 40.23
CA SER A 186 7.87 -33.04 40.70
C SER A 186 8.05 -32.56 42.14
N ALA A 187 7.17 -31.66 42.60
CA ALA A 187 7.13 -31.17 43.98
C ALA A 187 6.31 -32.06 44.93
N GLY A 188 5.75 -33.18 44.46
CA GLY A 188 4.89 -34.07 45.25
C GLY A 188 3.52 -33.47 45.58
N LEU A 189 3.12 -32.39 44.92
CA LEU A 189 1.81 -31.78 45.08
C LEU A 189 0.81 -32.45 44.14
N GLU A 190 -0.35 -32.83 44.66
CA GLU A 190 -1.41 -33.35 43.81
C GLU A 190 -1.96 -32.24 42.89
N PRO A 191 -2.14 -32.53 41.60
CA PRO A 191 -2.67 -31.57 40.66
C PRO A 191 -4.11 -31.18 41.02
N MET A 192 -4.29 -30.00 41.60
CA MET A 192 -5.62 -29.46 41.87
C MET A 192 -6.20 -28.85 40.58
N VAL A 193 -7.30 -29.42 40.10
CA VAL A 193 -8.06 -28.91 38.93
C VAL A 193 -8.35 -27.42 39.03
N GLY A 194 -8.57 -26.90 40.25
CA GLY A 194 -8.77 -25.48 40.52
C GLY A 194 -7.59 -24.58 40.10
N VAL A 195 -6.35 -25.05 40.26
CA VAL A 195 -5.15 -24.28 39.86
C VAL A 195 -5.04 -24.18 38.34
N TYR A 196 -5.34 -25.25 37.61
CA TYR A 196 -5.39 -25.20 36.14
C TYR A 196 -6.49 -24.29 35.64
N ALA A 197 -7.68 -24.34 36.25
CA ALA A 197 -8.77 -23.44 35.91
C ALA A 197 -8.38 -21.98 36.15
N MET A 198 -7.69 -21.67 37.26
CA MET A 198 -7.19 -20.32 37.54
C MET A 198 -6.17 -19.84 36.50
N ILE A 199 -5.19 -20.68 36.14
CA ILE A 199 -4.17 -20.34 35.15
C ILE A 199 -4.80 -20.10 33.77
N VAL A 200 -5.67 -21.01 33.31
CA VAL A 200 -6.36 -20.88 32.02
C VAL A 200 -7.21 -19.61 32.00
N THR A 201 -7.99 -19.37 33.07
CA THR A 201 -8.85 -18.17 33.17
C THR A 201 -8.00 -16.90 33.18
N TYR A 202 -6.89 -16.87 33.91
CA TYR A 202 -5.99 -15.74 33.95
C TYR A 202 -5.38 -15.43 32.58
N VAL A 203 -4.89 -16.45 31.88
CA VAL A 203 -4.28 -16.24 30.56
C VAL A 203 -5.32 -15.86 29.50
N LEU A 204 -6.52 -16.45 29.54
CA LEU A 204 -7.63 -16.05 28.67
C LEU A 204 -8.03 -14.59 28.92
N ASN A 205 -8.11 -14.16 30.18
CA ASN A 205 -8.46 -12.79 30.54
C ASN A 205 -7.37 -11.81 30.06
N MET A 206 -6.09 -12.12 30.31
CA MET A 206 -4.96 -11.32 29.80
C MET A 206 -4.96 -11.24 28.27
N THR A 207 -5.33 -12.33 27.60
CA THR A 207 -5.36 -12.35 26.13
C THR A 207 -6.53 -11.54 25.60
N LEU A 208 -7.69 -11.56 26.26
CA LEU A 208 -8.81 -10.69 25.92
C LEU A 208 -8.41 -9.21 26.04
N PHE A 209 -7.79 -8.80 27.14
CA PHE A 209 -7.30 -7.42 27.31
C PHE A 209 -6.19 -7.05 26.32
N ALA A 210 -5.26 -7.97 26.04
CA ALA A 210 -4.24 -7.78 25.01
C ALA A 210 -4.90 -7.59 23.64
N THR A 211 -5.87 -8.44 23.28
CA THR A 211 -6.56 -8.30 21.99
C THR A 211 -7.30 -6.98 21.87
N LEU A 212 -7.97 -6.50 22.92
CA LEU A 212 -8.64 -5.20 22.91
C LEU A 212 -7.65 -4.04 22.79
N SER A 213 -6.60 -4.04 23.61
CA SER A 213 -5.59 -2.96 23.62
C SER A 213 -4.74 -2.90 22.33
N PHE A 214 -4.52 -4.03 21.66
CA PHE A 214 -3.82 -4.08 20.38
C PHE A 214 -4.74 -4.05 19.17
N SER A 215 -6.06 -4.22 19.34
CA SER A 215 -7.04 -4.19 18.24
C SER A 215 -6.90 -2.89 17.46
N ASP A 216 -6.88 -1.75 18.15
CA ASP A 216 -6.83 -0.42 17.51
C ASP A 216 -5.53 -0.20 16.71
N LYS A 217 -4.41 -0.75 17.18
CA LYS A 217 -3.11 -0.70 16.46
C LYS A 217 -3.07 -1.64 15.26
N ILE A 218 -3.81 -2.75 15.31
CA ILE A 218 -3.82 -3.79 14.26
C ILE A 218 -4.84 -3.48 13.17
N THR A 219 -5.92 -2.77 13.49
CA THR A 219 -6.96 -2.42 12.51
C THR A 219 -6.60 -1.27 11.59
N GLY A 220 -5.37 -0.73 11.68
CA GLY A 220 -4.87 0.30 10.77
C GLY A 220 -5.72 1.55 10.83
N GLN A 221 -5.60 2.35 11.89
CA GLN A 221 -6.16 3.69 11.87
C GLN A 221 -5.50 4.45 10.72
N SER A 222 -6.32 4.87 9.77
CA SER A 222 -5.91 5.70 8.66
C SER A 222 -6.50 7.10 8.87
N PRO A 223 -5.73 8.16 8.57
CA PRO A 223 -6.18 9.53 8.80
C PRO A 223 -7.34 9.94 7.88
N LEU A 224 -7.59 9.19 6.80
CA LEU A 224 -8.57 9.56 5.77
C LEU A 224 -9.75 8.58 5.65
N ILE A 225 -9.59 7.33 6.06
CA ILE A 225 -10.63 6.30 5.93
C ILE A 225 -10.64 5.45 7.20
N GLN A 226 -11.83 5.13 7.69
CA GLN A 226 -12.02 4.18 8.78
C GLN A 226 -13.12 3.18 8.46
N PHE A 227 -13.17 2.08 9.21
CA PHE A 227 -14.32 1.17 9.16
C PHE A 227 -15.53 1.82 9.82
N GLN A 228 -16.70 1.64 9.22
CA GLN A 228 -17.97 2.09 9.78
C GLN A 228 -18.18 1.57 11.21
N LYS A 229 -18.91 2.36 12.00
CA LYS A 229 -19.32 1.98 13.36
C LYS A 229 -20.22 0.73 13.29
N GLY A 230 -19.92 -0.28 14.11
CA GLY A 230 -20.67 -1.54 14.17
C GLY A 230 -20.05 -2.71 13.39
N VAL A 231 -19.05 -2.47 12.54
CA VAL A 231 -18.32 -3.53 11.84
C VAL A 231 -17.52 -4.39 12.83
N SER A 232 -17.70 -5.72 12.75
CA SER A 232 -17.03 -6.65 13.67
C SER A 232 -15.49 -6.59 13.59
N GLN A 233 -14.81 -6.73 14.73
CA GLN A 233 -13.33 -6.71 14.77
C GLN A 233 -12.69 -7.81 13.93
N ILE A 234 -13.36 -8.97 13.81
CA ILE A 234 -12.90 -10.07 12.96
C ILE A 234 -12.89 -9.65 11.49
N TYR A 235 -13.92 -8.94 11.05
CA TYR A 235 -13.97 -8.37 9.70
C TYR A 235 -12.85 -7.35 9.51
N ARG A 236 -12.73 -6.38 10.42
CA ARG A 236 -11.66 -5.35 10.37
C ARG A 236 -10.27 -5.96 10.25
N SER A 237 -9.98 -7.01 11.03
CA SER A 237 -8.69 -7.72 10.99
C SER A 237 -8.45 -8.45 9.66
N ARG A 238 -9.51 -8.99 9.02
CA ARG A 238 -9.38 -9.66 7.72
C ARG A 238 -9.17 -8.66 6.58
N HIS A 239 -9.81 -7.50 6.67
CA HIS A 239 -9.77 -6.43 5.67
C HIS A 239 -8.72 -5.35 5.96
N SER A 240 -7.84 -5.54 6.94
CA SER A 240 -6.83 -4.54 7.32
C SER A 240 -5.86 -4.19 6.18
N ASP A 241 -5.47 -5.19 5.37
CA ASP A 241 -4.59 -4.98 4.22
C ASP A 241 -5.30 -4.27 3.06
N GLU A 242 -6.62 -4.46 2.93
CA GLU A 242 -7.45 -3.73 1.98
C GLU A 242 -7.59 -2.28 2.41
N LEU A 243 -7.91 -2.02 3.68
CA LEU A 243 -7.98 -0.66 4.24
C LEU A 243 -6.68 0.10 4.03
N GLU A 244 -5.53 -0.53 4.29
CA GLU A 244 -4.25 0.15 4.11
C GLU A 244 -3.95 0.48 2.64
N MET A 245 -4.33 -0.39 1.71
CA MET A 245 -4.19 -0.10 0.28
C MET A 245 -5.14 1.02 -0.16
N LEU A 246 -6.40 0.97 0.27
CA LEU A 246 -7.39 2.01 -0.02
C LEU A 246 -7.02 3.36 0.60
N THR A 247 -6.37 3.36 1.76
CA THR A 247 -5.83 4.58 2.38
C THR A 247 -4.84 5.28 1.46
N ARG A 248 -3.92 4.53 0.84
CA ARG A 248 -2.98 5.10 -0.13
C ARG A 248 -3.68 5.64 -1.37
N VAL A 249 -4.78 5.00 -1.78
CA VAL A 249 -5.62 5.50 -2.88
C VAL A 249 -6.30 6.81 -2.46
N ALA A 250 -6.86 6.87 -1.26
CA ALA A 250 -7.48 8.07 -0.67
C ALA A 250 -6.50 9.25 -0.59
N GLU A 251 -5.28 9.00 -0.13
CA GLU A 251 -4.22 10.02 -0.03
C GLU A 251 -3.94 10.68 -1.38
N VAL A 252 -3.96 9.92 -2.47
CA VAL A 252 -3.72 10.43 -3.82
C VAL A 252 -4.98 11.09 -4.38
N ASP A 253 -6.15 10.51 -4.15
CA ASP A 253 -7.44 11.08 -4.58
C ASP A 253 -7.69 12.46 -3.95
N SER A 254 -7.48 12.61 -2.64
CA SER A 254 -7.60 13.91 -1.96
C SER A 254 -6.62 14.95 -2.53
N LYS A 255 -5.37 14.54 -2.82
CA LYS A 255 -4.38 15.41 -3.44
C LYS A 255 -4.74 15.82 -4.87
N LEU A 256 -5.35 14.92 -5.65
CA LEU A 256 -5.79 15.21 -7.02
C LEU A 256 -7.01 16.12 -7.06
N ASN A 257 -7.92 15.98 -6.10
CA ASN A 257 -9.10 16.84 -5.98
C ASN A 257 -8.76 18.26 -5.51
N GLY A 258 -7.60 18.46 -4.86
CA GLY A 258 -7.13 19.77 -4.41
C GLY A 258 -7.86 20.31 -3.18
N VAL A 259 -8.74 19.50 -2.57
CA VAL A 259 -9.42 19.83 -1.31
C VAL A 259 -8.85 18.93 -0.23
N GLU A 260 -8.12 19.53 0.72
CA GLU A 260 -7.43 18.79 1.78
C GLU A 260 -8.43 18.00 2.62
N GLY A 261 -8.20 16.69 2.74
CA GLY A 261 -9.01 15.80 3.58
C GLY A 261 -10.31 15.29 2.93
N PHE A 262 -10.75 15.87 1.81
CA PHE A 262 -11.97 15.42 1.13
C PHE A 262 -11.68 14.44 -0.01
N LEU A 263 -12.50 13.40 -0.07
CA LEU A 263 -12.44 12.36 -1.10
C LEU A 263 -13.48 12.61 -2.20
N SER A 264 -13.20 12.14 -3.41
CA SER A 264 -14.13 12.25 -4.53
C SER A 264 -15.41 11.46 -4.27
N ALA A 265 -16.57 12.00 -4.68
CA ALA A 265 -17.87 11.36 -4.44
C ALA A 265 -17.94 9.92 -5.00
N ASN A 266 -17.33 9.68 -6.16
CA ASN A 266 -17.25 8.35 -6.75
C ASN A 266 -16.45 7.37 -5.89
N PHE A 267 -15.36 7.84 -5.27
CA PHE A 267 -14.56 7.02 -4.38
C PHE A 267 -15.28 6.77 -3.04
N VAL A 268 -15.96 7.78 -2.49
CA VAL A 268 -16.79 7.64 -1.29
C VAL A 268 -17.87 6.57 -1.47
N HIS A 269 -18.59 6.56 -2.61
CA HIS A 269 -19.58 5.51 -2.89
C HIS A 269 -18.95 4.10 -2.97
N LYS A 270 -17.70 3.99 -3.46
CA LYS A 270 -16.97 2.71 -3.46
C LYS A 270 -16.56 2.29 -2.06
N LEU A 271 -16.20 3.23 -1.18
CA LEU A 271 -15.90 2.95 0.23
C LEU A 271 -17.13 2.47 0.99
N ASP A 272 -18.28 3.09 0.77
CA ASP A 272 -19.54 2.72 1.45
C ASP A 272 -19.92 1.26 1.16
N SER A 273 -19.73 0.80 -0.09
CA SER A 273 -19.95 -0.61 -0.47
C SER A 273 -19.05 -1.64 0.27
N LYS A 274 -18.06 -1.17 1.04
CA LYS A 274 -17.06 -1.98 1.74
C LYS A 274 -17.12 -1.82 3.27
N ASP A 275 -18.16 -1.20 3.79
CA ASP A 275 -18.29 -0.81 5.20
C ASP A 275 -17.15 0.14 5.65
N LEU A 276 -16.70 1.01 4.74
CA LEU A 276 -15.69 2.03 4.99
C LEU A 276 -16.33 3.42 4.90
N GLU A 277 -15.88 4.33 5.76
CA GLU A 277 -16.32 5.72 5.78
C GLU A 277 -15.10 6.65 5.72
N PRO A 278 -15.19 7.79 5.00
CA PRO A 278 -14.17 8.83 5.07
C PRO A 278 -14.10 9.39 6.50
N VAL A 279 -12.89 9.66 6.95
CA VAL A 279 -12.66 10.41 8.19
C VAL A 279 -12.77 11.89 7.85
N GLU A 280 -13.64 12.60 8.55
CA GLU A 280 -13.79 14.05 8.37
C GLU A 280 -12.49 14.76 8.81
N PRO A 281 -12.02 15.77 8.06
CA PRO A 281 -10.85 16.53 8.46
C PRO A 281 -11.13 17.28 9.76
N GLU A 282 -10.10 17.46 10.59
CA GLU A 282 -10.21 18.11 11.89
C GLU A 282 -10.83 19.51 11.80
N SER A 283 -10.55 20.26 10.73
CA SER A 283 -11.15 21.57 10.47
C SER A 283 -12.67 21.52 10.34
N GLU A 284 -13.22 20.48 9.73
CA GLU A 284 -14.67 20.30 9.59
C GLU A 284 -15.29 19.91 10.93
N ILE A 285 -14.62 19.05 11.69
CA ILE A 285 -15.05 18.65 13.05
C ILE A 285 -15.10 19.88 13.95
N MET A 286 -14.06 20.72 13.92
CA MET A 286 -14.02 21.98 14.66
C MET A 286 -15.12 22.94 14.22
N MET A 287 -15.37 23.05 12.91
CA MET A 287 -16.45 23.89 12.40
C MET A 287 -17.82 23.39 12.88
N GLN A 288 -18.07 22.08 12.83
CA GLN A 288 -19.31 21.50 13.36
C GLN A 288 -19.45 21.75 14.86
N GLU A 289 -18.37 21.58 15.65
CA GLU A 289 -18.38 21.87 17.08
C GLU A 289 -18.66 23.34 17.36
N TYR A 290 -18.08 24.26 16.58
CA TYR A 290 -18.37 25.70 16.67
C TYR A 290 -19.87 25.97 16.49
N TRP A 291 -20.47 25.41 15.44
CA TRP A 291 -21.90 25.60 15.19
C TRP A 291 -22.79 24.94 16.24
N LEU A 292 -22.41 23.78 16.77
CA LEU A 292 -23.17 23.07 17.81
C LEU A 292 -23.07 23.75 19.18
N SER A 293 -21.90 24.29 19.52
CA SER A 293 -21.64 24.99 20.78
C SER A 293 -22.03 26.48 20.75
N GLY A 294 -22.41 27.01 19.58
CA GLY A 294 -22.64 28.45 19.41
C GLY A 294 -21.37 29.29 19.55
N GLY A 295 -20.18 28.68 19.44
CA GLY A 295 -18.90 29.32 19.63
C GLY A 295 -18.44 29.44 21.08
N ASP A 296 -19.15 28.86 22.06
CA ASP A 296 -18.80 28.96 23.49
C ASP A 296 -17.41 28.37 23.83
N ASN A 297 -16.95 27.38 23.06
CA ASN A 297 -15.64 26.74 23.23
C ASN A 297 -14.53 27.35 22.34
N PHE A 298 -14.84 28.40 21.58
CA PHE A 298 -13.92 28.97 20.60
C PHE A 298 -13.48 30.36 21.01
N GLU A 299 -12.17 30.57 21.07
CA GLU A 299 -11.59 31.89 21.29
C GLU A 299 -11.53 32.64 19.95
N TRP A 300 -12.13 33.83 19.91
CA TRP A 300 -11.99 34.71 18.76
C TRP A 300 -10.57 35.27 18.74
N SER A 301 -9.75 34.79 17.81
CA SER A 301 -8.50 35.46 17.46
C SER A 301 -8.82 36.74 16.70
N GLU A 302 -8.34 37.87 17.19
CA GLU A 302 -8.43 39.13 16.44
C GLU A 302 -7.67 39.00 15.10
N PRO A 303 -8.05 39.74 14.04
CA PRO A 303 -7.41 39.65 12.72
C PRO A 303 -5.89 39.90 12.71
N ASP A 304 -5.38 40.58 13.74
CA ASP A 304 -3.96 40.93 13.90
C ASP A 304 -3.17 39.88 14.71
N GLN A 305 -3.84 38.91 15.33
CA GLN A 305 -3.19 37.81 16.04
C GLN A 305 -3.02 36.62 15.10
N ASP A 306 -1.79 36.36 14.67
CA ASP A 306 -1.47 35.15 13.91
C ASP A 306 -1.54 33.93 14.86
N PRO A 307 -2.34 32.90 14.57
CA PRO A 307 -2.36 31.67 15.37
C PRO A 307 -0.96 31.02 15.50
N ALA A 308 -0.07 31.21 14.54
CA ALA A 308 1.32 30.77 14.63
C ALA A 308 2.09 31.51 15.75
N ASP A 309 1.83 32.80 15.94
CA ASP A 309 2.45 33.61 17.00
C ASP A 309 1.94 33.19 18.38
N ILE A 310 0.64 32.88 18.51
CA ILE A 310 0.08 32.35 19.78
C ILE A 310 0.71 31.00 20.14
N ILE A 311 0.89 30.10 19.16
CA ILE A 311 1.54 28.80 19.36
C ILE A 311 3.02 29.00 19.73
N TRP A 312 3.69 29.93 19.06
CA TRP A 312 5.08 30.30 19.36
C TRP A 312 5.22 30.87 20.77
N GLU A 313 4.35 31.77 21.18
CA GLU A 313 4.32 32.35 22.52
C GLU A 313 4.05 31.28 23.58
N LYS A 314 3.08 30.39 23.37
CA LYS A 314 2.83 29.23 24.26
C LYS A 314 4.09 28.37 24.38
N ARG A 315 4.76 28.08 23.26
CA ARG A 315 5.99 27.29 23.23
C ARG A 315 7.17 27.99 23.93
N ILE A 316 7.32 29.32 23.77
CA ILE A 316 8.33 30.13 24.47
C ILE A 316 8.04 30.19 25.98
N ASN A 317 6.77 30.31 26.36
CA ASN A 317 6.35 30.32 27.77
C ASN A 317 6.56 28.97 28.44
N GLU A 318 6.33 27.85 27.73
CA GLU A 318 6.71 26.50 28.18
C GLU A 318 8.24 26.34 28.26
N LEU A 319 8.97 26.86 27.27
CA LEU A 319 10.44 26.94 27.23
C LEU A 319 10.96 28.11 28.07
N SER A 320 10.54 28.22 29.33
CA SER A 320 11.05 29.27 30.22
C SER A 320 12.61 29.26 30.27
N PRO A 321 13.27 30.43 30.43
CA PRO A 321 14.73 30.56 30.33
C PRO A 321 15.52 29.75 31.39
N LYS A 322 14.86 29.23 32.42
CA LYS A 322 15.50 28.35 33.42
C LYS A 322 15.80 26.96 32.87
N THR A 323 15.03 26.48 31.90
CA THR A 323 15.19 25.18 31.23
C THR A 323 16.13 25.23 30.02
N LEU A 324 16.32 26.40 29.41
CA LEU A 324 17.19 26.58 28.23
C LEU A 324 18.70 26.53 28.56
N LYS A 325 19.10 26.84 29.79
CA LYS A 325 20.52 26.87 30.20
C LYS A 325 21.26 25.54 30.03
N SER A 326 20.57 24.40 29.97
CA SER A 326 21.21 23.10 29.72
C SER A 326 21.45 22.82 28.23
N GLY A 327 20.67 23.42 27.33
CA GLY A 327 20.72 23.18 25.87
C GLY A 327 21.47 24.25 25.07
N THR A 328 21.69 25.44 25.63
CA THR A 328 22.30 26.58 24.93
C THR A 328 23.77 26.82 25.30
N LYS A 329 24.53 25.77 25.65
CA LYS A 329 25.98 25.90 25.85
C LYS A 329 26.75 26.30 24.57
N TRP A 330 26.19 26.00 23.40
CA TRP A 330 26.80 26.31 22.10
C TRP A 330 26.68 27.79 21.71
N THR A 331 25.76 28.56 22.32
CA THR A 331 25.62 29.99 22.03
C THR A 331 26.67 30.84 22.75
N GLU A 332 27.17 30.39 23.91
CA GLU A 332 28.30 31.05 24.60
C GLU A 332 29.57 30.97 23.74
N THR A 333 29.75 29.88 22.99
CA THR A 333 30.89 29.67 22.07
C THR A 333 30.88 30.60 20.84
N LEU A 334 29.72 31.16 20.48
CA LEU A 334 29.57 32.10 19.36
C LEU A 334 29.75 33.56 19.77
N ILE A 335 29.60 33.88 21.06
CA ILE A 335 29.77 35.25 21.58
C ILE A 335 31.25 35.53 21.86
N GLU A 336 32.03 34.52 22.20
CA GLU A 336 33.48 34.64 22.46
C GLU A 336 34.36 34.56 21.20
N ALA A 337 33.77 34.33 20.01
CA ALA A 337 34.51 34.29 18.76
C ALA A 337 34.74 35.70 18.20
N ASP A 338 35.84 36.33 18.63
CA ASP A 338 36.38 37.55 18.01
C ASP A 338 36.63 37.34 16.48
N PRO A 339 36.40 38.36 15.63
CA PRO A 339 36.39 38.23 14.17
C PRO A 339 37.76 38.20 13.50
N GLU A 340 38.82 37.71 14.16
CA GLU A 340 40.15 37.58 13.54
C GLU A 340 40.89 36.33 13.99
N THR A 341 40.64 35.19 13.34
CA THR A 341 41.63 34.30 12.71
C THR A 341 41.02 32.94 12.36
N PRO A 342 41.33 32.35 11.18
CA PRO A 342 40.90 30.99 10.87
C PRO A 342 41.95 30.00 11.40
N THR A 343 41.53 29.00 12.17
CA THR A 343 42.30 27.75 12.25
C THR A 343 41.38 26.54 12.27
N ILE A 344 41.67 25.67 11.30
CA ILE A 344 41.18 24.31 11.09
C ILE A 344 41.69 23.41 12.23
N THR A 345 40.98 22.30 12.48
CA THR A 345 41.17 21.19 13.46
C THR A 345 40.40 21.43 14.76
N ASP A 346 39.28 20.76 15.05
CA ASP A 346 39.18 19.31 15.27
C ASP A 346 37.76 18.75 15.05
N PHE A 347 37.63 17.74 14.18
CA PHE A 347 36.58 16.73 14.28
C PHE A 347 37.19 15.49 14.96
N GLN A 348 37.09 15.41 16.28
CA GLN A 348 37.14 14.13 16.99
C GLN A 348 35.82 13.93 17.71
N GLY A 349 35.01 13.03 17.14
CA GLY A 349 33.75 12.59 17.74
C GLY A 349 34.01 11.77 19.00
N ALA A 350 33.47 12.24 20.11
CA ALA A 350 33.18 11.40 21.27
C ALA A 350 31.77 10.83 21.11
N ALA A 351 31.66 9.50 21.08
CA ALA A 351 30.39 8.78 21.20
C ALA A 351 29.85 8.89 22.65
N PRO A 352 28.53 8.90 22.86
CA PRO A 352 27.97 8.62 24.17
C PRO A 352 27.40 7.19 24.28
N VAL A 353 27.60 6.67 25.48
CA VAL A 353 27.10 5.43 26.11
C VAL A 353 25.59 5.42 26.23
#